data_AF-I3CTC5-F1
#
_entry.id   AF-I3CTC5-F1
#
_cell.length_a   1.000
_cell.length_b   1.000
_cell.length_c   1.000
_cell.angle_alpha   90.00
_cell.angle_beta   90.00
_cell.angle_gamma   90.00
#
_symmetry.space_group_name_H-M   'P 1'
#
loop_
_entity.id
_entity.type
_entity.pdbx_description
1 polymer ?
#
loop_
_entity_poly.entity_id
_entity_poly.type
_entity_poly.pdbx_seq_one_letter_code
_entity_poly.pdbx_strand_id
1 'polypeptide(L)'
;MNVAYEQEKPAHAPAEPAMADTLDHDPAELVAQLSHRILLLQQQTQSLARFPANRDGKQQRQLLQQQIRTLYQQLFVLEQQQARQRRRGENYLSMALSVAAHAAHQHARGELAAAVL
;
A
#
# COMPACT_ATOMS: atom_id res chain seq x y z
N MET A 1 -27.01 30.28 46.13
CA MET A 1 -26.40 28.94 46.10
C MET A 1 -26.12 28.64 44.64
N ASN A 2 -24.87 28.79 44.20
CA ASN A 2 -24.45 28.58 42.81
C ASN A 2 -24.05 27.13 42.64
N VAL A 3 -24.63 26.41 41.67
CA VAL A 3 -23.95 25.30 41.00
C VAL A 3 -24.38 25.32 39.53
N ALA A 4 -23.41 25.62 38.67
CA ALA A 4 -23.47 25.48 37.23
C ALA A 4 -23.02 24.07 36.85
N TYR A 5 -23.66 23.45 35.85
CA TYR A 5 -23.06 22.43 34.96
C TYR A 5 -23.87 22.48 33.65
N GLU A 6 -23.38 23.20 32.64
CA GLU A 6 -22.46 22.72 31.60
C GLU A 6 -23.20 21.95 30.50
N GLN A 7 -23.39 22.66 29.38
CA GLN A 7 -23.59 22.09 28.06
C GLN A 7 -22.33 21.35 27.62
N GLU A 8 -22.40 20.03 27.50
CA GLU A 8 -21.51 19.21 26.67
C GLU A 8 -22.37 18.04 26.16
N LYS A 9 -22.32 17.51 24.95
CA LYS A 9 -21.57 17.74 23.71
C LYS A 9 -22.14 16.63 22.81
N PRO A 10 -22.73 16.89 21.61
CA PRO A 10 -23.03 15.78 20.73
C PRO A 10 -21.67 15.21 20.31
N ALA A 11 -21.33 14.02 20.81
CA ALA A 11 -20.26 13.21 20.26
C ALA A 11 -20.70 12.74 18.87
N HIS A 12 -20.71 13.67 17.92
CA HIS A 12 -20.51 13.41 16.53
C HIS A 12 -19.08 12.89 16.43
N ALA A 13 -18.91 11.59 16.67
CA ALA A 13 -17.72 10.90 16.22
C ALA A 13 -17.70 11.11 14.70
N PRO A 14 -16.74 11.83 14.11
CA PRO A 14 -16.46 11.57 12.73
C PRO A 14 -16.08 10.09 12.71
N ALA A 15 -16.84 9.31 11.93
CA ALA A 15 -16.34 8.02 11.45
C ALA A 15 -15.14 8.36 10.57
N GLU A 16 -14.00 8.61 11.21
CA GLU A 16 -12.72 8.61 10.55
C GLU A 16 -12.59 7.21 9.92
N PRO A 17 -12.33 7.13 8.61
CA PRO A 17 -11.96 5.84 8.06
C PRO A 17 -10.75 5.38 8.87
N ALA A 18 -10.83 4.18 9.43
CA ALA A 18 -9.72 3.46 10.07
C ALA A 18 -8.63 3.14 9.02
N MET A 19 -8.05 4.20 8.46
CA MET A 19 -6.98 4.25 7.47
C MET A 19 -5.84 5.14 7.97
N ALA A 20 -5.87 5.55 9.24
CA ALA A 20 -4.83 6.38 9.86
C ALA A 20 -3.66 5.56 10.44
N ASP A 21 -3.70 4.21 10.39
CA ASP A 21 -2.66 3.34 10.94
C ASP A 21 -1.82 2.59 9.88
N THR A 22 -1.87 3.02 8.62
CA THR A 22 -0.99 2.52 7.56
C THR A 22 0.15 3.49 7.25
N LEU A 23 0.69 4.15 8.27
CA LEU A 23 2.00 4.80 8.16
C LEU A 23 3.10 3.74 8.35
N ASP A 24 4.02 3.64 7.39
CA ASP A 24 5.29 2.89 7.46
C ASP A 24 5.28 1.35 7.39
N HIS A 25 4.38 0.71 6.63
CA HIS A 25 4.63 -0.69 6.26
C HIS A 25 5.31 -0.79 4.88
N ASP A 26 6.42 -1.54 4.83
CA ASP A 26 7.10 -1.89 3.58
C ASP A 26 6.06 -2.55 2.64
N PRO A 27 5.93 -2.11 1.37
CA PRO A 27 5.05 -2.77 0.41
C PRO A 27 5.28 -4.29 0.32
N ALA A 28 6.50 -4.77 0.54
CA ALA A 28 6.79 -6.21 0.61
C ALA A 28 6.12 -6.91 1.81
N GLU A 29 6.08 -6.24 2.96
CA GLU A 29 5.43 -6.74 4.18
C GLU A 29 3.91 -6.78 4.03
N LEU A 30 3.31 -5.75 3.42
CA LEU A 30 1.88 -5.75 3.09
C LEU A 30 1.51 -6.87 2.12
N VAL A 31 2.34 -7.13 1.10
CA VAL A 31 2.14 -8.26 0.18
C VAL A 31 2.20 -9.59 0.94
N ALA A 32 3.17 -9.76 1.85
CA ALA A 32 3.30 -10.95 2.67
C ALA A 32 2.07 -11.16 3.57
N GLN A 33 1.58 -10.10 4.22
CA GLN A 33 0.41 -10.15 5.10
C GLN A 33 -0.86 -10.52 4.32
N LEU A 34 -1.12 -9.87 3.19
CA LEU A 34 -2.28 -10.16 2.34
C LEU A 34 -2.23 -11.59 1.79
N SER A 35 -1.04 -12.03 1.35
CA SER A 35 -0.82 -13.39 0.86
C SER A 35 -1.05 -14.44 1.95
N HIS A 36 -0.55 -14.20 3.16
CA HIS A 36 -0.78 -15.07 4.30
C HIS A 36 -2.28 -15.15 4.65
N ARG A 37 -2.97 -14.01 4.63
CA ARG A 37 -4.42 -13.97 4.88
C ARG A 37 -5.20 -14.77 3.84
N ILE A 38 -4.84 -14.67 2.56
CA ILE A 38 -5.45 -15.47 1.48
C ILE A 38 -5.28 -16.96 1.78
N LEU A 39 -4.07 -17.39 2.16
CA LEU A 39 -3.78 -18.79 2.46
C LEU A 39 -4.65 -19.31 3.61
N LEU A 40 -4.82 -18.54 4.69
CA LEU A 40 -5.71 -18.90 5.80
C LEU A 40 -7.17 -19.05 5.35
N LEU A 41 -7.68 -18.10 4.56
CA LEU A 41 -9.07 -18.16 4.06
C LEU A 41 -9.28 -19.33 3.09
N GLN A 42 -8.26 -19.68 2.29
CA GLN A 42 -8.30 -20.86 1.44
C GLN A 42 -8.37 -22.15 2.26
N GLN A 43 -7.58 -22.26 3.33
CA GLN A 43 -7.65 -23.39 4.26
C GLN A 43 -9.04 -23.51 4.91
N GLN A 44 -9.64 -22.38 5.33
CA GLN A 44 -11.00 -22.35 5.86
C GLN A 44 -12.04 -22.78 4.82
N THR A 45 -11.85 -22.38 3.56
CA THR A 45 -12.74 -22.81 2.47
C THR A 45 -12.65 -24.32 2.25
N GLN A 46 -11.44 -24.89 2.31
CA GLN A 46 -11.21 -26.33 2.19
C GLN A 46 -11.80 -27.12 3.37
N SER A 47 -11.72 -26.60 4.59
CA SER A 47 -12.32 -27.26 5.76
C SER A 47 -13.85 -27.30 5.65
N LEU A 48 -14.47 -26.21 5.18
CA LEU A 48 -15.91 -26.14 4.93
C LEU A 48 -16.34 -26.99 3.73
N ALA A 49 -15.46 -27.26 2.77
CA ALA A 49 -15.77 -28.14 1.63
C ALA A 49 -15.98 -29.60 2.05
N ARG A 50 -15.41 -30.02 3.20
CA ARG A 50 -15.59 -31.38 3.75
C ARG A 50 -17.03 -31.67 4.19
N PHE A 51 -17.84 -30.64 4.43
CA PHE A 51 -19.23 -30.76 4.88
C PHE A 51 -20.18 -30.03 3.90
N PRO A 52 -20.40 -30.58 2.70
CA PRO A 52 -21.16 -29.89 1.64
C PRO A 52 -22.67 -29.80 1.91
N ALA A 53 -23.22 -30.67 2.77
CA ALA A 53 -24.64 -30.72 3.10
C ALA A 53 -25.13 -29.59 4.03
N ASN A 54 -24.21 -28.84 4.65
CA ASN A 54 -24.57 -27.72 5.52
C ASN A 54 -24.91 -26.46 4.68
N ARG A 55 -26.17 -25.98 4.75
CA ARG A 55 -26.63 -24.76 4.07
C ARG A 55 -25.84 -23.53 4.50
N ASP A 56 -25.51 -23.42 5.79
CA ASP A 56 -24.74 -22.31 6.33
C ASP A 56 -23.29 -22.36 5.81
N GLY A 57 -22.75 -23.57 5.65
CA GLY A 57 -21.45 -23.79 5.03
C GLY A 57 -21.39 -23.33 3.58
N LYS A 58 -22.49 -23.38 2.82
CA LYS A 58 -22.54 -22.86 1.45
C LYS A 58 -22.44 -21.33 1.41
N GLN A 59 -23.18 -20.64 2.28
CA GLN A 59 -23.11 -19.17 2.38
C GLN A 59 -21.73 -18.72 2.88
N GLN A 60 -21.18 -19.39 3.89
CA GLN A 60 -19.87 -19.08 4.43
C GLN A 60 -18.76 -19.28 3.39
N ARG A 61 -18.81 -20.34 2.57
CA ARG A 61 -17.88 -20.52 1.45
C ARG A 61 -17.97 -19.40 0.42
N GLN A 62 -19.18 -18.94 0.08
CA GLN A 62 -19.36 -17.82 -0.85
C GLN A 62 -18.75 -16.53 -0.28
N LEU A 63 -18.96 -16.25 1.00
CA LEU A 63 -18.38 -15.09 1.68
C LEU A 63 -16.84 -15.16 1.70
N LEU A 64 -16.26 -16.31 2.05
CA LEU A 64 -14.81 -16.50 2.01
C LEU A 64 -14.24 -16.32 0.60
N GLN A 65 -14.91 -16.83 -0.43
CA GLN A 65 -14.49 -16.64 -1.83
C GLN A 65 -14.54 -15.16 -2.23
N GLN A 66 -15.55 -14.41 -1.81
CA GLN A 66 -15.63 -12.96 -2.04
C GLN A 66 -14.47 -12.24 -1.36
N GLN A 67 -14.19 -12.56 -0.09
CA GLN A 67 -13.06 -11.98 0.64
C GLN A 67 -11.72 -12.29 -0.03
N ILE A 68 -11.48 -13.53 -0.44
CA ILE A 68 -10.27 -13.93 -1.18
C ILE A 68 -10.14 -13.10 -2.47
N ARG A 69 -11.23 -12.93 -3.22
CA ARG A 69 -11.23 -12.11 -4.44
C ARG A 69 -10.86 -10.65 -4.16
N THR A 70 -11.41 -10.07 -3.09
CA THR A 70 -11.07 -8.70 -2.67
C THR A 70 -9.59 -8.58 -2.30
N LEU A 71 -9.03 -9.55 -1.57
CA LEU A 71 -7.60 -9.54 -1.22
C LEU A 71 -6.69 -9.62 -2.45
N TYR A 72 -7.05 -10.44 -3.45
CA TYR A 72 -6.32 -10.46 -4.72
C TYR A 72 -6.39 -9.13 -5.47
N GLN A 73 -7.53 -8.45 -5.44
CA GLN A 73 -7.65 -7.11 -6.05
C GLN A 73 -6.75 -6.09 -5.33
N GLN A 74 -6.68 -6.14 -4.00
CA GLN A 74 -5.80 -5.29 -3.20
C GLN A 74 -4.32 -5.55 -3.54
N LEU A 75 -3.90 -6.82 -3.60
CA LEU A 75 -2.55 -7.19 -4.04
C LEU A 75 -2.23 -6.64 -5.43
N PHE A 76 -3.13 -6.80 -6.39
CA PHE A 76 -2.92 -6.30 -7.75
C PHE A 76 -2.73 -4.79 -7.80
N VAL A 77 -3.52 -4.03 -7.04
CA VAL A 77 -3.38 -2.56 -6.97
C VAL A 77 -2.04 -2.19 -6.34
N LEU A 78 -1.63 -2.87 -5.29
CA LEU A 78 -0.36 -2.63 -4.60
C LEU A 78 0.84 -2.93 -5.52
N GLU A 79 0.83 -4.07 -6.21
CA GLU A 79 1.86 -4.42 -7.20
C GLU A 79 1.91 -3.40 -8.35
N GLN A 80 0.76 -2.96 -8.85
CA GLN A 80 0.69 -1.94 -9.89
C GLN A 80 1.30 -0.60 -9.43
N GLN A 81 1.03 -0.19 -8.18
CA GLN A 81 1.62 1.01 -7.60
C GLN A 81 3.14 0.86 -7.48
N GLN A 82 3.63 -0.28 -6.99
CA GLN A 82 5.07 -0.55 -6.87
C GLN A 82 5.76 -0.53 -8.24
N ALA A 83 5.17 -1.14 -9.26
CA ALA A 83 5.69 -1.11 -10.63
C ALA A 83 5.75 0.32 -11.19
N ARG A 84 4.73 1.16 -10.92
CA ARG A 84 4.74 2.58 -11.32
C ARG A 84 5.80 3.38 -10.59
N GLN A 85 6.01 3.14 -9.29
CA GLN A 85 7.05 3.80 -8.52
C GLN A 85 8.45 3.44 -9.01
N ARG A 86 8.72 2.15 -9.29
CA ARG A 86 10.02 1.71 -9.85
C ARG A 86 10.32 2.41 -11.18
N ARG A 87 9.36 2.45 -12.11
CA ARG A 87 9.52 3.17 -13.40
C ARG A 87 9.79 4.66 -13.22
N ARG A 88 9.11 5.32 -12.27
CA ARG A 88 9.39 6.72 -11.96
C ARG A 88 10.81 6.89 -11.42
N GLY A 89 11.24 6.02 -10.51
CA GLY A 89 12.61 6.02 -9.96
C GLY A 89 13.68 5.90 -11.04
N GLU A 90 13.52 4.97 -11.98
CA GLU A 90 14.43 4.81 -13.13
C GLU A 90 14.49 6.06 -14.02
N ASN A 91 13.35 6.69 -14.28
CA ASN A 91 13.29 7.94 -15.06
C ASN A 91 13.99 9.10 -14.35
N TYR A 92 13.75 9.28 -13.03
CA TYR A 92 14.41 10.32 -12.25
C TYR A 92 15.91 10.08 -12.11
N LEU A 93 16.34 8.84 -11.93
CA LEU A 93 17.76 8.48 -11.90
C LEU A 93 18.44 8.80 -13.23
N SER A 94 17.82 8.40 -14.35
CA SER A 94 18.35 8.69 -15.70
C SER A 94 18.48 10.19 -15.95
N MET A 95 17.48 10.98 -15.52
CA MET A 95 17.53 12.43 -15.60
C MET A 95 18.64 13.02 -14.71
N ALA A 96 18.75 12.58 -13.46
CA ALA A 96 19.79 13.02 -12.54
C ALA A 96 21.20 12.71 -13.07
N LEU A 97 21.40 11.51 -13.63
CA LEU A 97 22.66 11.12 -14.28
C LEU A 97 22.95 11.98 -15.52
N SER A 98 21.94 12.31 -16.33
CA SER A 98 22.10 13.19 -17.48
C SER A 98 22.51 14.60 -17.06
N VAL A 99 21.85 15.18 -16.05
CA VAL A 99 22.18 16.50 -15.50
C VAL A 99 23.57 16.48 -14.87
N ALA A 100 23.91 15.45 -14.09
CA ALA A 100 25.22 15.31 -13.48
C ALA A 100 26.34 15.18 -14.52
N ALA A 101 26.13 14.38 -15.57
CA ALA A 101 27.09 14.25 -16.68
C ALA A 101 27.25 15.57 -17.45
N HIS A 102 26.16 16.31 -17.65
CA HIS A 102 26.20 17.62 -18.28
C HIS A 102 26.97 18.64 -17.43
N ALA A 103 26.69 18.70 -16.12
CA ALA A 103 27.40 19.57 -15.18
C ALA A 103 28.90 19.23 -15.11
N ALA A 104 29.24 17.93 -15.03
CA ALA A 104 30.63 17.49 -15.03
C ALA A 104 31.37 17.88 -16.32
N HIS A 105 30.72 17.78 -17.48
CA HIS A 105 31.32 18.19 -18.75
C HIS A 105 31.48 19.72 -18.87
N GLN A 106 30.56 20.50 -18.31
CA GLN A 106 30.72 21.96 -18.21
C GLN A 106 31.88 22.33 -17.27
N HIS A 107 31.99 21.69 -16.12
CA HIS A 107 33.11 21.89 -15.19
C HIS A 107 34.46 21.54 -15.83
N ALA A 108 34.57 20.38 -16.50
CA ALA A 108 35.80 19.98 -17.19
C ALA A 108 36.21 20.94 -18.32
N ARG A 109 35.24 21.50 -19.06
CA ARG A 109 35.52 22.54 -20.07
C ARG A 109 35.89 23.89 -19.47
N GLY A 110 35.29 24.26 -18.34
CA GLY A 110 35.64 25.46 -17.60
C GLY A 110 37.06 25.42 -17.03
N GLU A 111 37.48 24.27 -16.51
CA GLU A 111 38.86 24.06 -16.04
C GLU A 111 39.88 24.07 -17.20
N LEU A 112 39.56 23.44 -18.33
CA LEU A 112 40.41 23.50 -19.53
C LEU A 112 40.51 24.92 -20.11
N ALA A 113 39.45 25.72 -20.04
CA ALA A 113 39.49 27.12 -20.48
C ALA A 113 40.26 28.01 -19.50
N ALA A 114 40.22 27.72 -18.20
CA ALA A 114 40.99 28.44 -17.18
C ALA A 114 42.48 28.07 -17.16
N ALA A 115 42.85 26.87 -17.61
CA ALA A 115 44.24 26.39 -17.68
C ALA A 115 45.03 26.87 -18.92
N VAL A 116 44.38 27.60 -19.84
CA VAL A 116 45.00 28.12 -21.09
C VAL A 116 45.36 29.61 -20.98
N LEU A 117 45.21 30.23 -19.82
CA LEU A 117 45.72 31.57 -19.49
C LEU A 117 46.94 31.49 -18.56
#